data_AF-A0AAV9MPE8-F1
#
_entry.id   AF-A0AAV9MPE8-F1
#
_cell.length_a   1.000
_cell.length_b   1.000
_cell.length_c   1.000
_cell.angle_alpha   90.00
_cell.angle_beta   90.00
_cell.angle_gamma   90.00
#
_symmetry.space_group_name_H-M   'P 1'
#
loop_
_entity.id
_entity.type
_entity.pdbx_description
1 polymer ?
#
loop_
_entity_poly.entity_id
_entity_poly.type
_entity_poly.pdbx_seq_one_letter_code
_entity_poly.pdbx_strand_id
1 'polypeptide(L)'
;MGYSSIGLVVCFITFAIFHFKSKAQNTPQDYLNAHNEARRQVGVGPMTWDNGLATFAQNYANQRADARIVIEWSLRRKPSLCISSPTKWCCM
;
A
#
# COMPACT_ATOMS: atom_id res chain seq x y z
N MET A 1 21.16 39.25 -15.45
CA MET A 1 21.04 37.78 -15.67
C MET A 1 20.64 37.00 -14.39
N GLY A 2 20.35 37.64 -13.24
CA GLY A 2 19.99 36.92 -12.00
C GLY A 2 18.49 36.69 -11.76
N TYR A 3 17.61 37.45 -12.41
CA TYR A 3 16.15 37.35 -12.18
C TYR A 3 15.52 36.10 -12.83
N SER A 4 16.10 35.64 -13.96
CA SER A 4 15.59 34.49 -14.71
C SER A 4 15.90 33.16 -14.03
N SER A 5 17.05 33.05 -13.35
CA SER A 5 17.43 31.86 -12.58
C SER A 5 16.64 31.73 -11.27
N ILE A 6 16.36 32.85 -10.58
CA ILE A 6 15.53 32.85 -9.37
C ILE A 6 14.09 32.42 -9.71
N GLY A 7 13.53 32.92 -10.82
CA GLY A 7 12.19 32.54 -11.29
C GLY A 7 12.09 31.03 -11.60
N LEU A 8 13.10 30.46 -12.25
CA LEU A 8 13.19 29.03 -12.51
C LEU A 8 13.24 28.21 -11.22
N VAL A 9 14.08 28.59 -10.26
CA VAL A 9 14.20 27.89 -8.97
C VAL A 9 12.89 27.93 -8.19
N VAL A 10 12.19 29.07 -8.18
CA VAL A 10 10.87 29.19 -7.54
C VAL A 10 9.83 28.28 -8.21
N CYS A 11 9.81 28.20 -9.55
CA CYS A 11 8.95 27.26 -10.27
C CYS A 11 9.24 25.80 -9.88
N PHE A 12 10.51 25.38 -9.85
CA PHE A 12 10.84 23.99 -9.47
C PHE A 12 10.44 23.67 -8.03
N ILE A 13 10.59 24.61 -7.10
CA ILE A 13 10.18 24.43 -5.69
C ILE A 13 8.66 24.33 -5.57
N THR A 14 7.87 25.16 -6.28
CA THR A 14 6.40 25.08 -6.22
C THR A 14 5.87 23.80 -6.84
N PHE A 15 6.43 23.36 -7.98
CA PHE A 15 6.09 22.07 -8.58
C PHE A 15 6.43 20.90 -7.65
N ALA A 16 7.62 20.90 -7.05
CA ALA A 16 8.03 19.86 -6.10
C ALA A 16 7.05 19.77 -4.91
N ILE A 17 6.70 20.89 -4.27
CA ILE A 17 5.76 20.91 -3.14
C ILE A 17 4.37 20.39 -3.55
N PHE A 18 3.93 20.66 -4.78
CA PHE A 18 2.66 20.16 -5.33
C PHE A 18 2.66 18.63 -5.55
N HIS A 19 3.79 18.08 -6.01
CA HIS A 19 3.97 16.63 -6.19
C HIS A 19 4.11 15.86 -4.86
N PHE A 20 4.59 16.50 -3.79
CA PHE A 20 4.85 15.85 -2.50
C PHE A 20 3.62 15.68 -1.58
N LYS A 21 2.41 16.03 -2.02
CA LYS A 21 1.20 16.00 -1.18
C LYS A 21 0.19 14.94 -1.65
N SER A 22 0.61 13.69 -1.82
CA SER A 22 -0.33 12.56 -1.77
C SER A 22 -0.79 12.34 -0.32
N LYS A 23 -1.65 13.23 0.17
CA LYS A 23 -2.46 13.00 1.36
C LYS A 23 -3.55 12.00 0.96
N ALA A 24 -3.23 10.71 0.98
CA ALA A 24 -4.27 9.70 1.00
C ALA A 24 -5.14 10.00 2.24
N GLN A 25 -6.37 10.45 2.00
CA GLN A 25 -7.34 10.58 3.06
C GLN A 25 -7.65 9.15 3.50
N ASN A 26 -7.34 8.84 4.76
CA ASN A 26 -7.50 7.51 5.34
C ASN A 26 -8.80 7.43 6.15
N THR A 27 -9.82 8.21 5.78
CA THR A 27 -11.11 8.11 6.48
C THR A 27 -11.84 6.86 5.97
N PRO A 28 -12.65 6.21 6.82
CA PRO A 28 -13.56 5.14 6.40
C PRO A 28 -14.36 5.45 5.12
N GLN A 29 -14.77 6.70 4.97
CA GLN A 29 -15.59 7.15 3.85
C GLN A 29 -14.83 7.11 2.52
N ASP A 30 -13.53 7.36 2.51
CA ASP A 30 -12.73 7.35 1.28
C ASP A 30 -12.67 5.94 0.69
N TYR A 31 -12.47 4.94 1.55
CA TYR A 31 -12.52 3.53 1.17
C TYR A 31 -13.91 3.16 0.64
N LEU A 32 -14.98 3.59 1.33
CA LEU A 32 -16.35 3.27 0.94
C LEU A 32 -16.73 3.89 -0.41
N ASN A 33 -16.36 5.17 -0.62
CA ASN A 33 -16.65 5.91 -1.85
C ASN A 33 -15.98 5.26 -3.06
N ALA A 34 -14.69 4.94 -2.96
CA ALA A 34 -13.93 4.31 -4.06
C ALA A 34 -14.54 2.95 -4.47
N HIS A 35 -14.96 2.15 -3.50
CA HIS A 35 -15.60 0.86 -3.80
C HIS A 35 -17.00 1.01 -4.37
N ASN A 36 -17.81 1.92 -3.82
CA ASN A 36 -19.17 2.16 -4.32
C ASN A 36 -19.18 2.77 -5.71
N GLU A 37 -18.18 3.58 -6.06
CA GLU A 37 -17.94 4.05 -7.42
C GLU A 37 -17.74 2.88 -8.38
N ALA A 38 -16.80 1.99 -8.09
CA ALA A 38 -16.53 0.81 -8.92
C ALA A 38 -17.76 -0.12 -9.02
N ARG A 39 -18.49 -0.31 -7.91
CA ARG A 39 -19.72 -1.12 -7.86
C ARG A 39 -20.82 -0.53 -8.73
N ARG A 40 -20.98 0.79 -8.73
CA ARG A 40 -21.95 1.48 -9.59
C ARG A 40 -21.63 1.28 -11.07
N GLN A 41 -20.36 1.29 -11.44
CA GLN A 41 -19.92 1.09 -12.83
C GLN A 41 -20.26 -0.30 -13.37
N VAL A 42 -20.34 -1.31 -12.49
CA VAL A 42 -20.74 -2.68 -12.85
C VAL A 42 -22.19 -3.00 -12.50
N GLY A 43 -22.99 -2.00 -12.13
CA GLY A 43 -24.43 -2.16 -11.89
C GLY A 43 -24.81 -2.92 -10.61
N VAL A 44 -23.89 -3.06 -9.65
CA VAL A 44 -24.19 -3.70 -8.36
C VAL A 44 -24.45 -2.67 -7.27
N GLY A 45 -25.37 -2.99 -6.36
CA GLY A 45 -25.78 -2.06 -5.28
C GLY A 45 -24.62 -1.65 -4.37
N PRO A 46 -24.70 -0.49 -3.71
CA PRO A 46 -23.61 0.02 -2.85
C PRO A 46 -23.42 -0.84 -1.60
N MET A 47 -22.20 -0.84 -1.07
CA MET A 47 -21.88 -1.38 0.25
C MET A 47 -21.88 -0.27 1.31
N THR A 48 -22.11 -0.66 2.55
CA THR A 48 -22.04 0.21 3.73
C THR A 48 -20.82 -0.13 4.57
N TRP A 49 -20.36 0.85 5.34
CA TRP A 49 -19.27 0.63 6.29
C TRP A 49 -19.71 -0.24 7.45
N ASP A 50 -18.86 -1.18 7.87
CA ASP A 50 -19.08 -2.04 9.04
C ASP A 50 -17.92 -1.91 10.02
N ASN A 51 -18.22 -1.52 11.27
CA ASN A 51 -17.21 -1.28 12.30
C ASN A 51 -16.59 -2.58 12.84
N GLY A 52 -17.32 -3.70 12.82
CA GLY A 52 -16.79 -5.00 13.20
C GLY A 52 -15.75 -5.49 12.21
N LEU A 53 -16.04 -5.36 10.91
CA LEU A 53 -15.11 -5.67 9.83
C LEU A 53 -13.88 -4.76 9.87
N ALA A 54 -14.05 -3.47 10.16
CA ALA A 54 -12.94 -2.53 10.33
C ALA A 54 -12.02 -2.95 11.49
N THR A 55 -12.60 -3.33 12.63
CA THR A 55 -11.86 -3.81 13.80
C THR A 55 -11.11 -5.11 13.49
N PHE A 56 -11.77 -6.04 12.80
CA PHE A 56 -11.14 -7.28 12.35
C PHE A 56 -9.94 -7.02 11.43
N ALA A 57 -10.12 -6.16 10.42
CA ALA A 57 -9.06 -5.80 9.48
C ALA A 57 -7.87 -5.14 10.18
N GLN A 58 -8.14 -4.25 11.15
CA GLN A 58 -7.09 -3.62 11.96
C GLN A 58 -6.33 -4.66 12.81
N ASN A 59 -7.04 -5.56 13.48
CA ASN A 59 -6.41 -6.63 14.26
C ASN A 59 -5.56 -7.55 13.39
N TYR A 60 -6.06 -7.91 12.20
CA TYR A 60 -5.33 -8.72 11.23
C TYR A 60 -4.06 -8.02 10.71
N ALA A 61 -4.15 -6.72 10.42
CA ALA A 61 -3.01 -5.91 10.02
C ALA A 61 -1.97 -5.81 11.16
N ASN A 62 -2.42 -5.60 12.40
CA ASN A 62 -1.54 -5.53 13.57
C ASN A 62 -0.76 -6.84 13.78
N GLN A 63 -1.37 -8.01 13.57
CA GLN A 63 -0.67 -9.31 13.63
C GLN A 63 0.49 -9.41 12.63
N ARG A 64 0.43 -8.70 11.50
CA ARG A 64 1.41 -8.77 10.41
C ARG A 64 2.32 -7.55 10.34
N ALA A 65 2.03 -6.51 11.12
CA ALA A 65 2.90 -5.35 11.24
C ALA A 65 4.29 -5.75 11.78
N ASP A 66 4.34 -6.76 12.65
CA ASP A 66 5.57 -7.30 13.24
C ASP A 66 6.39 -8.19 12.27
N ALA A 67 5.75 -8.75 11.24
CA ALA A 67 6.46 -9.50 10.19
C ALA A 67 7.40 -8.63 9.35
N ARG A 68 7.32 -7.29 9.50
CA ARG A 68 8.20 -6.33 8.81
C ARG A 68 9.59 -6.20 9.45
N ILE A 69 9.84 -6.77 10.63
CA ILE A 69 11.19 -6.78 11.25
C ILE A 69 12.00 -8.02 10.86
N VAL A 70 11.41 -9.05 10.22
CA VAL A 70 12.12 -10.31 9.87
C VAL A 70 12.49 -10.43 8.39
N ILE A 71 12.52 -9.32 7.63
CA ILE A 71 13.06 -9.34 6.25
C ILE A 71 14.59 -9.25 6.18
N GLU A 72 15.30 -9.20 7.32
CA GLU A 72 16.78 -9.30 7.32
C GLU A 72 17.30 -10.74 7.58
N TRP A 73 16.55 -11.58 8.31
CA TRP A 73 17.03 -12.91 8.72
C TRP A 73 16.75 -14.02 7.68
N SER A 74 15.79 -13.84 6.78
CA SER A 74 15.38 -14.88 5.81
C SER A 74 16.31 -15.02 4.59
N LEU A 75 17.16 -14.04 4.27
CA LEU A 75 17.99 -14.07 3.06
C LEU A 75 19.48 -14.37 3.29
N ARG A 76 19.90 -14.71 4.53
CA ARG A 76 21.32 -14.93 4.88
C ARG A 76 21.70 -16.26 5.57
N ARG A 77 20.85 -17.29 5.54
CA ARG A 77 21.19 -18.66 6.00
C ARG A 77 20.34 -19.67 5.21
N LYS A 78 20.81 -20.65 4.43
CA LYS A 78 22.12 -21.22 4.11
C LYS A 78 22.03 -21.89 2.72
N PRO A 79 23.01 -21.76 1.81
CA PRO A 79 23.06 -22.50 0.55
C PRO A 79 23.65 -23.90 0.75
N SER A 80 22.99 -24.79 1.52
CA SER A 80 23.49 -26.18 1.67
C SER A 80 22.50 -27.16 2.32
N LEU A 81 21.20 -27.09 2.02
CA LEU A 81 20.30 -28.14 2.52
C LEU A 81 19.18 -28.47 1.53
N CYS A 82 19.56 -29.11 0.43
CA CYS A 82 18.69 -30.06 -0.24
C CYS A 82 18.49 -31.25 0.72
N ILE A 83 17.33 -31.34 1.38
CA ILE A 83 16.84 -32.60 1.96
C ILE A 83 15.50 -32.89 1.31
N SER A 84 15.54 -33.93 0.48
CA SER A 84 14.46 -34.77 -0.03
C SER A 84 13.05 -34.56 0.58
N SER A 85 12.11 -34.08 -0.23
CA SER A 85 10.69 -34.38 -0.03
C SER A 85 10.00 -34.55 -1.40
N PRO A 86 9.43 -35.71 -1.73
CA PRO A 86 8.96 -36.03 -3.09
C PRO A 86 7.54 -35.53 -3.40
N THR A 87 6.96 -34.58 -2.65
CA THR A 87 5.50 -34.33 -2.75
C THR A 87 5.05 -32.88 -2.91
N LYS A 88 5.93 -31.92 -3.21
CA LYS A 88 5.48 -30.54 -3.48
C LYS A 88 6.00 -30.02 -4.80
N TRP A 89 5.39 -30.57 -5.85
CA TRP A 89 4.99 -29.89 -7.07
C TRP A 89 5.29 -28.39 -7.09
N CYS A 90 6.39 -28.03 -7.76
CA CYS A 90 6.45 -26.75 -8.44
C CYS A 90 5.38 -26.79 -9.54
N CYS A 91 4.22 -26.21 -9.28
CA CYS A 91 3.32 -25.80 -10.35
C CYS A 91 3.91 -24.53 -11.00
N MET A 92 4.13 -24.67 -12.32
CA MET A 92 4.33 -23.69 -13.40
C MET A 92 4.50 -22.21 -13.04
#